data_AF-A0A0D7A3M9-F1
#
_entry.id   AF-A0A0D7A3M9-F1
#
_cell.length_a   1.000
_cell.length_b   1.000
_cell.length_c   1.000
_cell.angle_alpha   90.00
_cell.angle_beta   90.00
_cell.angle_gamma   90.00
#
_symmetry.space_group_name_H-M   'P 1'
#
loop_
_entity.id
_entity.type
_entity.pdbx_description
1 polymer ?
#
loop_
_entity_poly.entity_id
_entity_poly.type
_entity_poly.pdbx_seq_one_letter_code
_entity_poly.pdbx_strand_id
1 'polypeptide(L)'
;MPENRPTPTASIRSIPVLSAPRVRPADAAKPRRSYAAKKDRAAASADRRSRLNAAISDLLADISARTKEIAEEFDMKPRWVQDQIYYGGQHVLTKRDGNAYNAFIHFKNQALADEGEQTTHGIVDLANRYSDEYASLTAAEKEDLVRRHQEEKE
;
A
#
# COMPACT_ATOMS: atom_id res chain seq x y z
N MET A 1 52.69 36.01 -34.05
CA MET A 1 51.59 36.19 -35.02
C MET A 1 51.73 35.17 -36.13
N PRO A 2 50.68 34.46 -36.59
CA PRO A 2 49.30 34.30 -36.08
C PRO A 2 48.94 32.78 -35.87
N GLU A 3 48.17 32.39 -34.86
CA GLU A 3 46.69 32.28 -34.75
C GLU A 3 46.12 30.85 -34.88
N ASN A 4 45.63 30.33 -33.75
CA ASN A 4 44.26 29.89 -33.52
C ASN A 4 43.51 29.08 -34.60
N ARG A 5 43.12 27.84 -34.27
CA ARG A 5 41.71 27.37 -34.32
C ARG A 5 41.45 26.22 -33.32
N PRO A 6 40.61 26.41 -32.28
CA PRO A 6 39.95 25.29 -31.62
C PRO A 6 38.72 24.85 -32.42
N THR A 7 38.55 23.53 -32.59
CA THR A 7 37.38 22.89 -33.22
C THR A 7 36.12 23.10 -32.38
N PRO A 8 34.95 23.37 -32.99
CA PRO A 8 33.73 23.66 -32.26
C PRO A 8 33.12 22.40 -31.64
N THR A 9 32.94 22.43 -30.32
CA THR A 9 32.14 21.47 -29.55
C THR A 9 30.69 21.52 -30.06
N ALA A 10 30.18 20.38 -30.51
CA ALA A 10 28.79 20.25 -30.95
C ALA A 10 27.84 20.52 -29.76
N SER A 11 27.19 21.69 -29.79
CA SER A 11 26.12 22.05 -28.88
C SER A 11 24.90 21.16 -29.18
N ILE A 12 24.67 20.16 -28.33
CA ILE A 12 23.45 19.36 -28.34
C ILE A 12 22.30 20.28 -27.93
N ARG A 13 21.59 20.81 -28.93
CA ARG A 13 20.35 21.56 -28.70
C ARG A 13 19.31 20.61 -28.09
N SER A 14 19.01 20.82 -26.82
CA SER A 14 17.87 20.20 -26.14
C SER A 14 16.57 20.63 -26.84
N ILE A 15 15.84 19.66 -27.39
CA ILE A 15 14.50 19.89 -27.96
C ILE A 15 13.56 20.22 -26.78
N PRO A 16 12.84 21.35 -26.79
CA PRO A 16 11.84 21.61 -25.77
C PRO A 16 10.69 20.61 -25.93
N VAL A 17 10.50 19.75 -24.93
CA VAL A 17 9.32 18.89 -24.83
C VAL A 17 8.11 19.81 -24.63
N LEU A 18 7.41 20.11 -25.72
CA LEU A 18 6.06 20.69 -25.69
C LEU A 18 5.13 19.69 -25.01
N SER A 19 5.00 19.81 -23.69
CA SER A 19 4.02 19.07 -22.90
C SER A 19 2.62 19.59 -23.21
N ALA A 20 1.97 19.01 -24.22
CA ALA A 20 0.56 19.25 -24.46
C ALA A 20 -0.27 18.69 -23.28
N PRO A 21 -1.25 19.44 -22.74
CA PRO A 21 -2.12 18.95 -21.69
C PRO A 21 -2.92 17.75 -22.20
N ARG A 22 -2.84 16.63 -21.47
CA ARG A 22 -3.59 15.40 -21.76
C ARG A 22 -5.08 15.65 -21.49
N VAL A 23 -5.81 16.13 -22.49
CA VAL A 23 -7.27 16.26 -22.45
C VAL A 23 -7.85 14.86 -22.27
N ARG A 24 -8.37 14.58 -21.06
CA ARG A 24 -9.15 13.35 -20.83
C ARG A 24 -10.51 13.55 -21.50
N PRO A 25 -11.00 12.60 -22.32
CA PRO A 25 -12.35 12.66 -22.84
C PRO A 25 -13.34 12.82 -21.67
N ALA A 26 -14.32 13.70 -21.82
CA ALA A 26 -15.40 13.83 -20.84
C ALA A 26 -16.04 12.44 -20.64
N ASP A 27 -16.10 11.99 -19.38
CA ASP A 27 -16.65 10.69 -19.03
C ASP A 27 -18.08 10.56 -19.56
N ALA A 28 -18.26 9.83 -20.66
CA ALA A 28 -19.57 9.49 -21.15
C ALA A 28 -20.35 8.77 -20.03
N ALA A 29 -21.55 9.26 -19.71
CA ALA A 29 -22.39 8.69 -18.68
C ALA A 29 -22.61 7.19 -18.97
N LYS A 30 -22.10 6.33 -18.08
CA LYS A 30 -22.24 4.87 -18.24
C LYS A 30 -23.73 4.52 -18.36
N PRO A 31 -24.13 3.70 -19.34
CA PRO A 31 -25.53 3.36 -19.53
C PRO A 31 -26.13 2.75 -18.27
N ARG A 32 -27.27 3.28 -17.82
CA ARG A 32 -27.99 2.78 -16.65
C ARG A 32 -28.50 1.37 -16.95
N ARG A 33 -28.01 0.39 -16.20
CA ARG A 33 -28.42 -1.01 -16.34
C ARG A 33 -29.87 -1.22 -15.91
N SER A 34 -30.58 -2.07 -16.64
CA SER A 34 -31.94 -2.51 -16.27
C SER A 34 -31.94 -3.23 -14.91
N TYR A 35 -33.09 -3.25 -14.25
CA TYR A 35 -33.25 -3.92 -12.96
C TYR A 35 -32.95 -5.42 -13.02
N ALA A 36 -33.41 -6.10 -14.08
CA ALA A 36 -33.09 -7.51 -14.34
C ALA A 36 -31.58 -7.76 -14.44
N ALA A 37 -30.86 -6.96 -15.25
CA ALA A 37 -29.41 -7.06 -15.39
C ALA A 37 -28.64 -6.76 -14.09
N LYS A 38 -29.21 -5.97 -13.18
CA LYS A 38 -28.65 -5.75 -11.83
C LYS A 38 -28.86 -6.98 -10.93
N LYS A 39 -30.06 -7.59 -10.96
CA LYS A 39 -30.40 -8.78 -10.18
C LYS A 39 -29.56 -9.99 -10.59
N ASP A 40 -29.43 -10.24 -11.89
CA ASP A 40 -28.64 -11.39 -12.39
C ASP A 40 -27.16 -11.24 -12.05
N ARG A 41 -26.62 -10.02 -12.14
CA ARG A 41 -25.24 -9.74 -11.71
C ARG A 41 -25.06 -9.90 -10.20
N ALA A 42 -26.04 -9.50 -9.40
CA ALA A 42 -25.99 -9.68 -7.94
C ALA A 42 -25.98 -11.17 -7.59
N ALA A 43 -26.83 -11.98 -8.23
CA ALA A 43 -26.86 -13.43 -8.07
C ALA A 43 -25.53 -14.07 -8.51
N ALA A 44 -25.00 -13.72 -9.69
CA ALA A 44 -23.70 -14.21 -10.16
C ALA A 44 -22.54 -13.77 -9.25
N SER A 45 -22.61 -12.57 -8.67
CA SER A 45 -21.62 -12.12 -7.69
C SER A 45 -21.73 -12.87 -6.36
N ALA A 46 -22.94 -13.22 -5.92
CA ALA A 46 -23.16 -14.00 -4.70
C ALA A 46 -22.61 -15.42 -4.87
N ASP A 47 -22.92 -16.07 -5.99
CA ASP A 47 -22.38 -17.39 -6.35
C ASP A 47 -20.84 -17.37 -6.42
N ARG A 48 -20.25 -16.37 -7.10
CA ARG A 48 -18.80 -16.21 -7.14
C ARG A 48 -18.18 -16.05 -5.76
N ARG A 49 -18.81 -15.27 -4.87
CA ARG A 49 -18.33 -15.11 -3.48
C ARG A 49 -18.44 -16.41 -2.71
N SER A 50 -19.53 -17.16 -2.88
CA SER A 50 -19.70 -18.47 -2.25
C SER A 50 -18.59 -19.44 -2.67
N ARG A 51 -18.33 -19.55 -3.98
CA ARG A 51 -17.24 -20.38 -4.52
C ARG A 51 -15.86 -19.96 -4.03
N LEU A 52 -15.62 -18.65 -3.96
CA LEU A 52 -14.37 -18.12 -3.40
C LEU A 52 -14.21 -18.48 -1.93
N ASN A 53 -15.26 -18.31 -1.12
CA ASN A 53 -15.24 -18.62 0.31
C ASN A 53 -15.06 -20.13 0.54
N ALA A 54 -15.66 -20.98 -0.30
CA ALA A 54 -15.45 -22.42 -0.27
C ALA A 54 -13.98 -22.75 -0.55
N ALA A 55 -13.43 -22.23 -1.65
CA ALA A 55 -12.02 -22.46 -2.00
C ALA A 55 -11.04 -21.96 -0.93
N ILE A 56 -11.33 -20.83 -0.27
CA ILE A 56 -10.53 -20.32 0.86
C ILE A 56 -10.65 -21.27 2.05
N SER A 57 -11.85 -21.76 2.37
CA SER A 57 -12.08 -22.70 3.47
C SER A 57 -11.34 -24.01 3.25
N ASP A 58 -11.37 -24.55 2.03
CA ASP A 58 -10.68 -25.78 1.66
C ASP A 58 -9.17 -25.60 1.81
N LEU A 59 -8.61 -24.49 1.30
CA LEU A 59 -7.20 -24.17 1.46
C LEU A 59 -6.79 -24.06 2.94
N LEU A 60 -7.61 -23.45 3.79
CA LEU A 60 -7.33 -23.33 5.22
C LEU A 60 -7.36 -24.71 5.92
N ALA A 61 -8.23 -25.61 5.48
CA ALA A 61 -8.27 -26.98 5.97
C ALA A 61 -6.99 -27.74 5.58
N ASP A 62 -6.55 -27.61 4.33
CA ASP A 62 -5.30 -28.21 3.85
C ASP A 62 -4.08 -27.68 4.61
N ILE A 63 -3.99 -26.36 4.80
CA ILE A 63 -2.93 -25.73 5.61
C ILE A 63 -2.94 -26.31 7.02
N SER A 64 -4.12 -26.45 7.62
CA SER A 64 -4.24 -27.00 8.98
C SER A 64 -3.81 -28.47 9.07
N ALA A 65 -4.11 -29.28 8.05
CA ALA A 65 -3.66 -30.67 7.97
C ALA A 65 -2.13 -30.75 7.83
N ARG A 66 -1.56 -30.01 6.88
CA ARG A 66 -0.10 -29.94 6.66
C ARG A 66 0.67 -29.42 7.87
N THR A 67 0.09 -28.46 8.57
CA THR A 67 0.67 -27.92 9.81
C THR A 67 0.82 -29.01 10.88
N LYS A 68 -0.17 -29.90 11.02
CA LYS A 68 -0.10 -31.01 11.96
C LYS A 68 0.94 -32.04 11.54
N GLU A 69 1.00 -32.39 10.26
CA GLU A 69 2.01 -33.31 9.72
C GLU A 69 3.44 -32.80 10.00
N ILE A 70 3.72 -31.52 9.71
CA ILE A 70 5.02 -30.90 10.00
C ILE A 70 5.28 -30.88 11.51
N ALA A 71 4.28 -30.57 12.31
CA ALA A 71 4.44 -30.54 13.76
C ALA A 71 4.78 -31.93 14.33
N GLU A 72 4.16 -32.98 13.82
CA GLU A 72 4.46 -34.37 14.19
C GLU A 72 5.85 -34.81 13.72
N GLU A 73 6.24 -34.45 12.49
CA GLU A 73 7.56 -34.78 11.93
C GLU A 73 8.72 -34.18 12.73
N PHE A 74 8.54 -32.96 13.24
CA PHE A 74 9.59 -32.21 13.94
C PHE A 74 9.41 -32.15 15.46
N ASP A 75 8.48 -32.91 16.04
CA ASP A 75 8.11 -32.87 17.47
C ASP A 75 7.84 -31.44 17.99
N MET A 76 7.13 -30.67 17.17
CA MET A 76 6.77 -29.28 17.44
C MET A 76 5.29 -29.15 17.75
N LYS A 77 4.89 -28.01 18.32
CA LYS A 77 3.47 -27.70 18.51
C LYS A 77 2.86 -27.27 17.17
N PRO A 78 1.71 -27.83 16.74
CA PRO A 78 1.03 -27.40 15.51
C PRO A 78 0.77 -25.91 15.46
N ARG A 79 0.41 -25.30 16.60
CA ARG A 79 0.20 -23.85 16.69
C ARG A 79 1.46 -23.05 16.36
N TRP A 80 2.64 -23.50 16.78
CA TRP A 80 3.90 -22.82 16.47
C TRP A 80 4.20 -22.86 14.96
N VAL A 81 3.99 -24.01 14.32
CA VAL A 81 4.15 -24.16 12.86
C VAL A 81 3.14 -23.29 12.11
N GLN A 82 1.90 -23.24 12.60
CA GLN A 82 0.85 -22.39 12.06
C GLN A 82 1.25 -20.91 12.11
N ASP A 83 1.78 -20.47 13.26
CA ASP A 83 2.26 -19.10 13.45
C ASP A 83 3.43 -18.79 12.50
N GLN A 84 4.32 -19.75 12.22
CA GLN A 84 5.37 -19.57 11.21
C GLN A 84 4.80 -19.46 9.79
N ILE A 85 3.73 -20.16 9.44
CA ILE A 85 3.10 -20.06 8.12
C ILE A 85 2.43 -18.69 7.95
N TYR A 86 1.69 -18.19 8.95
CA TYR A 86 0.95 -16.94 8.84
C TYR A 86 1.81 -15.69 9.07
N TYR A 87 2.74 -15.75 10.01
CA TYR A 87 3.54 -14.61 10.44
C TYR A 87 5.02 -14.75 10.12
N GLY A 88 5.52 -15.99 10.02
CA GLY A 88 6.90 -16.23 9.64
C GLY A 88 7.22 -15.62 8.27
N GLY A 89 6.26 -15.54 7.33
CA GLY A 89 6.44 -14.86 6.03
C GLY A 89 6.64 -13.34 6.07
N GLN A 90 6.60 -12.68 7.24
CA GLN A 90 6.89 -11.24 7.35
C GLN A 90 8.28 -10.85 6.82
N HIS A 91 9.26 -11.77 6.88
CA HIS A 91 10.58 -11.53 6.28
C HIS A 91 10.59 -11.66 4.73
N VAL A 92 9.60 -12.34 4.14
CA VAL A 92 9.43 -12.51 2.69
C VAL A 92 8.59 -11.39 2.08
N LEU A 93 7.71 -10.78 2.89
CA LEU A 93 7.10 -9.50 2.55
C LEU A 93 8.20 -8.44 2.56
N THR A 94 8.77 -8.16 1.39
CA THR A 94 9.69 -7.03 1.18
C THR A 94 9.21 -5.83 1.99
N LYS A 95 10.03 -5.36 2.95
CA LYS A 95 9.79 -4.10 3.67
C LYS A 95 9.43 -3.07 2.59
N ARG A 96 8.18 -2.63 2.56
CA ARG A 96 7.80 -1.51 1.73
C ARG A 96 8.42 -0.28 2.36
N ASP A 97 9.06 0.54 1.54
CA ASP A 97 9.53 1.85 1.97
C ASP A 97 8.39 2.57 2.70
N GLY A 98 8.72 3.15 3.85
CA GLY A 98 7.74 3.85 4.69
C GLY A 98 7.01 4.91 3.87
N ASN A 99 5.69 4.83 3.77
CA ASN A 99 4.90 5.90 3.18
C ASN A 99 4.86 7.10 4.15
N ALA A 100 5.00 8.32 3.63
CA ALA A 100 4.89 9.57 4.39
C ALA A 100 3.62 9.64 5.24
N TYR A 101 2.51 9.09 4.73
CA TYR A 101 1.27 9.00 5.48
C TYR A 101 1.37 8.10 6.72
N ASN A 102 2.00 6.93 6.59
CA ASN A 102 2.19 6.03 7.72
C ASN A 102 3.14 6.62 8.76
N ALA A 103 4.19 7.31 8.30
CA ALA A 103 5.11 8.05 9.15
C ALA A 103 4.39 9.18 9.92
N PHE A 104 3.57 9.97 9.22
CA PHE A 104 2.77 11.03 9.84
C PHE A 104 1.83 10.50 10.92
N ILE A 105 1.08 9.44 10.63
CA ILE A 105 0.16 8.83 11.61
C ILE A 105 0.93 8.25 12.80
N HIS A 106 2.10 7.66 12.59
CA HIS A 106 2.97 7.16 13.66
C HIS A 106 3.36 8.29 14.62
N PHE A 107 3.95 9.38 14.11
CA PHE A 107 4.38 10.51 14.92
C PHE A 107 3.21 11.24 15.59
N LYS A 108 2.07 11.35 14.91
CA LYS A 108 0.87 11.95 15.50
C LYS A 108 0.32 11.13 16.65
N ASN A 109 0.29 9.82 16.50
CA ASN A 109 -0.16 8.94 17.56
C ASN A 109 0.79 8.96 18.76
N GLN A 110 2.11 9.07 18.51
CA GLN A 110 3.11 9.23 19.56
C GLN A 110 2.95 10.56 20.31
N ALA A 111 2.81 11.68 19.59
CA ALA A 111 2.60 12.99 20.21
C ALA A 111 1.32 13.01 21.07
N LEU A 112 0.22 12.42 20.58
CA LEU A 112 -1.03 12.32 21.35
C LEU A 112 -0.89 11.42 22.58
N ALA A 113 -0.13 10.33 22.47
CA ALA A 113 0.17 9.46 23.61
C ALA A 113 1.00 10.20 24.69
N ASP A 114 2.00 11.00 24.27
CA ASP A 114 2.81 11.81 25.17
C ASP A 114 1.99 12.91 25.87
N GLU A 115 0.95 13.42 25.20
CA GLU A 115 -0.03 14.39 25.75
C GLU A 115 -1.12 13.73 26.61
N GLY A 116 -1.14 12.39 26.71
CA GLY A 116 -2.13 11.63 27.48
C GLY A 116 -3.47 11.43 26.77
N GLU A 117 -3.57 11.80 25.49
CA GLU A 117 -4.73 11.55 24.65
C GLU A 117 -4.62 10.20 23.94
N GLN A 118 -5.29 9.18 24.47
CA GLN A 118 -5.41 7.90 23.78
C GLN A 118 -6.59 7.94 22.80
N THR A 119 -6.31 7.77 21.50
CA THR A 119 -7.38 7.68 20.49
C THR A 119 -8.12 6.35 20.61
N THR A 120 -9.37 6.41 21.11
CA THR A 120 -10.23 5.24 21.38
C THR A 120 -10.61 4.44 20.13
N HIS A 121 -10.53 5.04 18.94
CA HIS A 121 -10.99 4.47 17.68
C HIS A 121 -9.86 4.19 16.66
N GLY A 122 -8.60 4.32 17.09
CA GLY A 122 -7.42 3.92 16.31
C GLY A 122 -7.13 4.76 15.07
N ILE A 123 -6.36 4.17 14.14
CA ILE A 123 -5.78 4.81 12.94
C ILE A 123 -6.82 5.51 12.06
N VAL A 124 -8.07 5.03 12.02
CA VAL A 124 -9.13 5.59 11.18
C VAL A 124 -9.60 6.96 11.70
N ASP A 125 -9.67 7.14 13.01
CA ASP A 125 -10.04 8.43 13.60
C ASP A 125 -8.93 9.47 13.44
N LEU A 126 -7.67 9.03 13.58
CA LEU A 126 -6.51 9.86 13.28
C LEU A 126 -6.50 10.30 11.81
N ALA A 127 -6.82 9.37 10.91
CA ALA A 127 -6.92 9.64 9.48
C ALA A 127 -7.95 10.73 9.16
N ASN A 128 -9.11 10.69 9.82
CA ASN A 128 -10.20 11.65 9.59
C ASN A 128 -9.93 13.01 10.25
N ARG A 129 -9.32 13.03 11.45
CA ARG A 129 -9.05 14.29 12.17
C ARG A 129 -7.88 15.07 11.61
N TYR A 130 -6.85 14.37 11.13
CA TYR A 130 -5.60 14.98 10.70
C TYR A 130 -5.36 14.86 9.19
N SER A 131 -6.41 14.56 8.41
CA SER A 131 -6.32 14.51 6.93
C SER A 131 -5.85 15.83 6.34
N ASP A 132 -6.39 16.93 6.85
CA ASP A 132 -6.13 18.28 6.32
C ASP A 132 -4.74 18.77 6.73
N GLU A 133 -4.28 18.38 7.91
CA GLU A 133 -2.92 18.62 8.37
C GLU A 133 -1.90 17.85 7.52
N TYR A 134 -2.19 16.58 7.19
CA TYR A 134 -1.35 15.85 6.24
C TYR A 134 -1.39 16.46 4.83
N ALA A 135 -2.54 17.01 4.41
CA ALA A 135 -2.69 17.64 3.11
C ALA A 135 -1.92 18.97 3.01
N SER A 136 -1.80 19.72 4.11
CA SER A 136 -1.06 20.99 4.16
C SER A 136 0.45 20.82 4.16
N LEU A 137 0.97 19.65 4.54
CA LEU A 137 2.40 19.33 4.48
C LEU A 137 2.93 19.39 3.04
N THR A 138 4.05 20.08 2.89
CA THR A 138 4.84 20.17 1.66
C THR A 138 5.49 18.83 1.32
N ALA A 139 5.96 18.70 0.07
CA ALA A 139 6.68 17.51 -0.36
C ALA A 139 7.97 17.28 0.45
N ALA A 140 8.68 18.35 0.80
CA ALA A 140 9.90 18.28 1.61
C ALA A 140 9.61 17.78 3.03
N GLU A 141 8.54 18.27 3.69
CA GLU A 141 8.16 17.82 5.03
C GLU A 141 7.69 16.36 5.04
N LYS A 142 7.02 15.92 3.97
CA LYS A 142 6.63 14.50 3.79
C LYS A 142 7.83 13.59 3.63
N GLU A 143 8.84 14.02 2.87
CA GLU A 143 10.09 13.27 2.71
C GLU A 143 10.87 13.19 4.03
N ASP A 144 10.91 14.28 4.79
CA ASP A 144 11.55 14.33 6.10
C ASP A 144 10.85 13.43 7.13
N LEU A 145 9.51 13.34 7.08
CA LEU A 145 8.74 12.39 7.88
C LEU A 145 9.09 10.94 7.56
N VAL A 146 9.22 10.59 6.28
CA VAL A 146 9.63 9.23 5.87
C VAL A 146 11.02 8.92 6.39
N ARG A 147 11.96 9.86 6.23
CA ARG A 147 13.34 9.72 6.68
C ARG A 147 13.42 9.47 8.18
N ARG A 148 12.78 10.32 9.00
CA ARG A 148 12.74 10.16 10.47
C ARG A 148 12.11 8.84 10.91
N HIS A 149 11.03 8.43 10.26
CA HIS A 149 10.35 7.16 10.59
C HIS A 149 11.15 5.93 10.11
N GLN A 150 12.00 6.08 9.10
CA GLN A 150 12.95 5.04 8.71
C GLN A 150 14.09 4.94 9.73
N GLU A 151 14.64 6.07 10.17
CA GLU A 151 15.68 6.16 11.22
C GLU A 151 15.22 5.55 12.56
N GLU A 152 13.96 5.71 12.97
CA GLU A 152 13.41 5.06 14.19
C GLU A 152 13.19 3.55 14.06
N LYS A 153 13.15 3.02 12.84
CA LYS A 153 12.88 1.59 12.55
C LYS A 153 14.14 0.76 12.29
N GLU A 154 15.30 1.41 12.25
CA GLU A 154 16.62 0.80 12.22
C GLU A 154 17.18 0.62 13.63
#